data_AF-A0A7S1AK34-F1
#
_entry.id   AF-A0A7S1AK34-F1
#
_cell.length_a   1.000
_cell.length_b   1.000
_cell.length_c   1.000
_cell.angle_alpha   90.00
_cell.angle_beta   90.00
_cell.angle_gamma   90.00
#
_symmetry.space_group_name_H-M   'P 1'
#
loop_
_entity.id
_entity.type
_entity.pdbx_description
1 polymer ?
#
loop_
_entity_poly.entity_id
_entity_poly.type
_entity_poly.pdbx_seq_one_letter_code
_entity_poly.pdbx_strand_id
1 'polypeptide(L)'
;PGERRPATWKVSIPDVQRKADKLERFISKAGALSRTATREKVRAGGVRVNGVVQRDPWFMVRPDLETVEVDGVGLIQMPDRSRIPITVVIFNKPAGVVVTLRPNDP
;
A
#
# COMPACT_ATOMS: atom_id res chain seq x y z
N PRO A 1 10.41 42.30 -4.56
CA PRO A 1 11.50 41.35 -4.89
C PRO A 1 11.05 39.89 -4.69
N GLY A 2 10.72 39.22 -5.81
CA GLY A 2 10.70 37.75 -5.94
C GLY A 2 9.54 36.99 -5.28
N GLU A 3 8.32 37.12 -5.81
CA GLU A 3 7.21 36.24 -5.45
C GLU A 3 7.49 34.81 -5.92
N ARG A 4 7.75 33.89 -4.98
CA ARG A 4 7.98 32.47 -5.28
C ARG A 4 6.64 31.83 -5.61
N ARG A 5 6.33 31.71 -6.90
CA ARG A 5 5.24 30.85 -7.39
C ARG A 5 5.51 29.41 -6.91
N PRO A 6 4.55 28.70 -6.31
CA PRO A 6 4.73 27.27 -6.04
C PRO A 6 4.95 26.57 -7.38
N ALA A 7 6.02 25.79 -7.47
CA ALA A 7 6.31 25.02 -8.68
C ALA A 7 5.18 23.99 -8.87
N THR A 8 4.25 24.28 -9.77
CA THR A 8 3.21 23.34 -10.19
C THR A 8 3.85 22.30 -11.10
N TRP A 9 4.41 21.25 -10.50
CA TRP A 9 4.84 20.07 -11.25
C TRP A 9 3.59 19.37 -11.77
N LYS A 10 3.28 19.52 -13.07
CA LYS A 10 2.30 18.66 -13.72
C LYS A 10 2.90 17.26 -13.80
N VAL A 11 2.62 16.43 -12.80
CA VAL A 11 2.95 15.01 -12.85
C VAL A 11 1.93 14.35 -13.76
N SER A 12 2.28 14.22 -15.04
CA SER A 12 1.61 13.27 -15.92
C SER A 12 1.97 11.88 -15.41
N ILE A 13 1.02 11.17 -14.80
CA ILE A 13 1.19 9.78 -14.40
C ILE A 13 0.84 8.97 -15.66
N PRO A 14 1.82 8.49 -16.46
CA PRO A 14 1.50 7.55 -17.55
C PRO A 14 0.81 6.32 -16.94
N ASP A 15 -0.03 5.64 -17.73
CA ASP A 15 -0.64 4.37 -17.34
C ASP A 15 0.48 3.42 -16.88
N VAL A 16 0.62 3.28 -15.55
CA VAL A 16 1.73 2.54 -14.98
C VAL A 16 1.35 1.09 -15.13
N GLN A 17 1.86 0.45 -16.18
CA GLN A 17 1.89 -1.01 -16.32
C GLN A 17 2.16 -1.59 -14.93
N ARG A 18 1.17 -2.27 -14.33
CA ARG A 18 1.25 -2.64 -12.92
C ARG A 18 2.27 -3.76 -12.77
N LYS A 19 3.52 -3.35 -12.55
CA LYS A 19 4.63 -4.27 -12.30
C LYS A 19 4.28 -5.20 -11.14
N ALA A 20 4.72 -6.45 -11.23
CA ALA A 20 4.59 -7.39 -10.14
C ALA A 20 5.13 -6.80 -8.84
N ASP A 21 4.37 -6.96 -7.75
CA ASP A 21 4.70 -6.51 -6.41
C ASP A 21 4.71 -7.70 -5.46
N LYS A 22 5.56 -7.66 -4.42
CA LYS A 22 5.48 -8.64 -3.33
C LYS A 22 4.07 -8.62 -2.74
N LEU A 23 3.51 -9.78 -2.39
CA LEU A 23 2.17 -9.95 -1.85
C LEU A 23 1.90 -9.01 -0.65
N GLU A 24 2.88 -8.87 0.25
CA GLU A 24 2.80 -7.92 1.38
C GLU A 24 2.61 -6.45 0.95
N ARG A 25 3.25 -6.06 -0.16
CA ARG A 25 3.22 -4.70 -0.68
C ARG A 25 1.94 -4.50 -1.48
N PHE A 26 1.54 -5.49 -2.26
CA PHE A 26 0.30 -5.48 -3.02
C PHE A 26 -0.90 -5.23 -2.10
N ILE A 27 -1.11 -6.07 -1.08
CA ILE A 27 -2.24 -5.94 -0.14
C ILE A 27 -2.18 -4.61 0.62
N SER A 28 -0.98 -4.19 1.05
CA SER A 28 -0.85 -2.90 1.75
C SER A 28 -1.11 -1.69 0.86
N LYS A 29 -0.70 -1.75 -0.41
CA LYS A 29 -0.96 -0.70 -1.40
C LYS A 29 -2.44 -0.63 -1.79
N ALA A 30 -3.18 -1.72 -1.60
CA ALA A 30 -4.64 -1.77 -1.73
C ALA A 30 -5.35 -1.03 -0.59
N GLY A 31 -4.65 -0.75 0.52
CA GLY A 31 -5.24 -0.20 1.73
C GLY A 31 -5.93 -1.25 2.62
N ALA A 32 -5.80 -2.53 2.30
CA ALA A 32 -6.51 -3.61 3.00
C ALA A 32 -5.91 -3.93 4.39
N LEU A 33 -4.58 -4.00 4.48
CA LEU A 33 -3.85 -4.30 5.72
C LEU A 33 -2.49 -3.59 5.73
N SER A 34 -1.90 -3.37 6.89
CA SER A 34 -0.50 -2.94 6.97
C SER A 34 0.43 -4.02 6.42
N ARG A 35 1.66 -3.67 6.02
CA ARG A 35 2.66 -4.66 5.55
C ARG A 35 2.96 -5.72 6.61
N THR A 36 3.06 -5.32 7.88
CA THR A 36 3.33 -6.24 8.99
C THR A 36 2.14 -7.19 9.23
N ALA A 37 0.93 -6.64 9.34
CA ALA A 37 -0.29 -7.45 9.49
C ALA A 37 -0.50 -8.39 8.31
N THR A 38 -0.17 -7.93 7.09
CA THR A 38 -0.22 -8.79 5.90
C THR A 38 0.76 -9.95 6.00
N ARG A 39 2.02 -9.72 6.40
CA ARG A 39 3.01 -10.81 6.56
C ARG A 39 2.55 -11.88 7.53
N GLU A 40 2.01 -11.45 8.67
CA GLU A 40 1.47 -12.35 9.70
C GLU A 40 0.30 -13.17 9.13
N LYS A 41 -0.64 -12.50 8.46
CA LYS A 41 -1.81 -13.15 7.87
C LYS A 41 -1.44 -14.15 6.77
N VAL A 42 -0.50 -13.79 5.89
CA VAL A 42 0.02 -14.68 4.83
C VAL A 42 0.68 -15.90 5.46
N ARG A 43 1.58 -15.72 6.45
CA ARG A 43 2.24 -16.84 7.14
C ARG A 43 1.25 -17.76 7.86
N ALA A 44 0.18 -17.20 8.42
CA ALA A 44 -0.91 -17.95 9.02
C ALA A 44 -1.80 -18.69 8.00
N GLY A 45 -1.58 -18.47 6.69
CA GLY A 45 -2.37 -19.08 5.62
C GLY A 45 -3.72 -18.41 5.36
N GLY A 46 -3.91 -17.17 5.83
CA GLY A 46 -5.15 -16.41 5.66
C GLY A 46 -5.22 -15.60 4.36
N VAL A 47 -4.43 -15.97 3.35
CA VAL A 47 -4.38 -15.30 2.04
C VAL A 47 -4.35 -16.34 0.93
N ARG A 48 -5.20 -16.18 -0.07
CA ARG A 48 -5.24 -17.01 -1.28
C ARG A 48 -4.84 -16.19 -2.51
N VAL A 49 -4.02 -16.77 -3.37
CA VAL A 49 -3.71 -16.24 -4.70
C VAL A 49 -4.21 -17.25 -5.72
N ASN A 50 -5.12 -16.83 -6.61
CA ASN A 50 -5.80 -17.71 -7.57
C ASN A 50 -6.43 -18.95 -6.91
N GLY A 51 -7.05 -18.76 -5.73
CA GLY A 51 -7.68 -19.82 -4.95
C GLY A 51 -6.71 -20.71 -4.14
N VAL A 52 -5.39 -20.55 -4.31
CA VAL A 52 -4.38 -21.34 -3.58
C VAL A 52 -3.87 -20.59 -2.37
N VAL A 53 -3.84 -21.24 -1.21
CA VAL A 53 -3.31 -20.65 0.03
C VAL A 53 -1.82 -20.35 -0.13
N GLN A 54 -1.46 -19.07 -0.02
CA GLN A 54 -0.09 -18.60 -0.13
C GLN A 54 0.49 -18.30 1.24
N ARG A 55 1.69 -18.82 1.54
CA ARG A 55 2.37 -18.64 2.84
C ARG A 55 3.67 -17.85 2.78
N ASP A 56 4.10 -17.45 1.58
CA ASP A 56 5.25 -16.57 1.38
C ASP A 56 4.78 -15.11 1.10
N PRO A 57 4.95 -14.17 2.05
CA PRO A 57 4.65 -12.74 1.85
C PRO A 57 5.44 -12.06 0.74
N TRP A 58 6.55 -12.67 0.30
CA TRP A 58 7.41 -12.18 -0.76
C TRP A 58 7.03 -12.71 -2.14
N PHE A 59 6.01 -13.58 -2.21
CA PHE A 59 5.42 -14.05 -3.46
C PHE A 59 5.07 -12.87 -4.37
N MET A 60 5.44 -12.97 -5.64
CA MET A 60 5.24 -11.88 -6.59
C MET A 60 3.84 -11.96 -7.18
N VAL A 61 3.07 -10.88 -7.03
CA VAL A 61 1.72 -10.72 -7.56
C VAL A 61 1.68 -9.65 -8.63
N ARG A 62 1.21 -10.01 -9.81
CA ARG A 62 0.79 -9.20 -10.95
C ARG A 62 -0.69 -8.82 -10.78
N PRO A 63 -0.99 -7.55 -10.52
CA PRO A 63 -2.36 -7.09 -10.28
C PRO A 63 -3.34 -7.37 -11.42
N ASP A 64 -2.84 -7.48 -12.65
CA ASP A 64 -3.68 -7.63 -13.84
C ASP A 64 -3.94 -9.11 -14.20
N LEU A 65 -3.22 -10.05 -13.57
CA LEU A 65 -3.33 -11.48 -13.88
C LEU A 65 -3.80 -12.33 -12.70
N GLU A 66 -3.44 -11.95 -11.48
CA GLU A 66 -3.70 -12.78 -10.32
C GLU A 66 -4.76 -12.17 -9.41
N THR A 67 -5.62 -13.06 -8.93
CA THR A 67 -6.69 -12.75 -8.01
C THR A 67 -6.22 -13.02 -6.60
N VAL A 68 -6.30 -12.03 -5.71
CA VAL A 68 -5.88 -12.16 -4.31
C VAL A 68 -7.09 -12.03 -3.39
N GLU A 69 -7.28 -12.98 -2.50
CA GLU A 69 -8.28 -12.96 -1.44
C GLU A 69 -7.63 -13.01 -0.07
N VAL A 70 -8.15 -12.25 0.88
CA VAL A 70 -7.67 -12.22 2.26
C VAL A 70 -8.83 -12.57 3.19
N ASP A 71 -8.65 -13.56 4.06
CA ASP A 71 -9.70 -14.01 4.96
C ASP A 71 -10.17 -12.86 5.88
N GLY A 72 -11.47 -12.62 5.92
CA GLY A 72 -12.08 -11.51 6.67
C GLY A 72 -11.97 -10.13 6.03
N VAL A 73 -11.37 -10.01 4.83
CA VAL A 73 -11.36 -8.78 4.02
C VAL A 73 -12.03 -9.02 2.65
N GLY A 74 -11.86 -10.22 2.08
CA GLY A 74 -12.40 -10.60 0.79
C GLY A 74 -11.41 -10.37 -0.36
N LEU A 75 -11.97 -10.16 -1.56
CA LEU A 75 -11.22 -9.94 -2.79
C LEU A 75 -10.48 -8.60 -2.76
N ILE A 76 -9.17 -8.62 -3.02
CA ILE A 76 -8.34 -7.43 -2.99
C ILE A 76 -8.32 -6.76 -4.36
N GLN A 77 -8.89 -5.57 -4.42
CA GLN A 77 -8.84 -4.73 -5.61
C GLN A 77 -7.89 -3.56 -5.40
N MET A 78 -7.14 -3.22 -6.45
CA MET A 78 -6.32 -2.03 -6.43
C MET A 78 -7.20 -0.79 -6.60
N PRO A 79 -7.05 0.24 -5.75
CA PRO A 79 -7.79 1.49 -5.95
C PRO A 79 -7.39 2.13 -7.28
N ASP A 80 -8.38 2.69 -7.96
CA ASP A 80 -8.18 3.53 -9.14
C ASP A 80 -7.58 4.87 -8.71
N ARG A 81 -6.26 4.97 -8.85
CA ARG A 81 -5.51 6.17 -8.46
C ARG A 81 -5.68 7.33 -9.43
N SER A 82 -6.27 7.14 -10.61
CA SER A 82 -6.56 8.23 -11.53
C SER A 82 -7.64 9.19 -10.98
N ARG A 83 -8.48 8.68 -10.07
CA ARG A 83 -9.60 9.40 -9.46
C ARG A 83 -9.35 9.89 -8.04
N ILE A 84 -8.18 9.58 -7.45
CA ILE A 84 -7.87 9.89 -6.06
C ILE A 84 -6.72 10.91 -6.02
N PRO A 85 -6.94 12.13 -5.50
CA PRO A 85 -5.86 13.11 -5.36
C PRO A 85 -4.79 12.60 -4.38
N ILE A 86 -3.53 12.70 -4.78
CA ILE A 86 -2.40 12.30 -3.93
C ILE A 86 -2.13 13.43 -2.93
N THR A 87 -2.42 13.20 -1.65
CA THR A 87 -2.03 14.11 -0.56
C THR A 87 -0.63 13.75 -0.06
N VAL A 88 0.30 14.71 -0.14
CA VAL A 88 1.65 14.57 0.41
C VAL A 88 1.80 15.52 1.58
N VAL A 89 2.08 14.98 2.76
CA VAL A 89 2.38 15.77 3.97
C VAL A 89 3.88 15.74 4.22
N ILE A 90 4.49 16.91 4.30
CA ILE A 90 5.90 17.08 4.69
C ILE A 90 5.91 17.51 6.15
N PHE A 91 6.47 16.67 7.03
CA PHE A 91 6.50 16.93 8.46
C PHE A 91 7.95 17.13 8.93
N ASN A 92 8.31 18.38 9.26
CA ASN A 92 9.55 18.69 9.94
C ASN A 92 9.40 18.35 11.43
N LYS A 93 9.75 17.12 11.78
CA LYS A 93 9.56 16.58 13.11
C LYS A 93 10.48 17.27 14.14
N PRO A 94 9.95 17.89 15.21
CA PRO A 94 10.78 18.49 16.25
C PRO A 94 11.38 17.43 17.20
N ALA A 95 12.41 17.86 17.95
CA ALA A 95 12.99 17.05 19.02
C ALA A 95 11.94 16.70 20.10
N GLY A 96 12.08 15.52 20.72
CA GLY A 96 11.20 15.07 21.80
C GLY A 96 9.87 14.42 21.36
N VAL A 97 9.50 14.49 20.08
CA VAL A 97 8.30 13.79 19.58
C VAL A 97 8.67 12.35 19.19
N VAL A 98 7.75 11.39 19.28
CA VAL A 98 7.86 10.05 18.66
C VAL A 98 6.73 9.87 17.64
N VAL A 99 7.04 9.41 16.42
CA VAL A 99 6.01 9.07 15.40
C VAL A 99 5.84 7.55 15.42
N THR A 100 4.67 7.10 15.85
CA THR A 100 4.33 5.69 15.98
C THR A 100 2.88 5.47 15.58
N LEU A 101 2.59 4.31 14.99
CA LEU A 101 1.21 3.85 14.78
C LEU A 101 0.62 3.21 16.04
N ARG A 102 1.47 2.85 17.01
CA ARG A 102 1.00 2.33 18.30
C ARG A 102 0.35 3.47 19.09
N PRO A 103 -0.76 3.18 19.81
CA PRO A 103 -1.26 4.08 20.84
C PRO A 103 -0.12 4.40 21.80
N ASN A 104 0.00 5.67 22.18
CA ASN A 104 0.83 6.05 23.30
C ASN A 104 0.00 5.82 24.56
N ASP A 105 0.04 4.60 25.10
CA ASP A 105 -0.51 4.37 26.43
C ASP A 105 0.39 5.10 27.45
N PRO A 106 -0.18 5.94 28.34
CA PRO A 106 0.56 6.75 29.29
C PRO A 106 1.30 5.93 30.36
#